data_AF-A0A813IXL6-F1
#
_entry.id   AF-A0A813IXL6-F1
#
_cell.length_a   1.000
_cell.length_b   1.000
_cell.length_c   1.000
_cell.angle_alpha   90.00
_cell.angle_beta   90.00
_cell.angle_gamma   90.00
#
_symmetry.space_group_name_H-M   'P 1'
#
loop_
_entity.id
_entity.type
_entity.pdbx_description
1 polymer ?
#
loop_
_entity_poly.entity_id
_entity_poly.type
_entity_poly.pdbx_seq_one_letter_code
_entity_poly.pdbx_strand_id
1 'polypeptide(L)'
;AFAAVKTDGSVVTWGRADRGGNSSAVAPLLTEGIVQVFGHQGAFAAIKANGSVVTWGRADFGGDSSAVAALLTEGIVHVCGNCPAFAAIKANGSVVTWGKAGLGGDSSAVAALLTDGVVQVCGNQGAFAAIKADGSVVTWGHSDVGGDSSAVAALLTEGIVQVCGNNNAFAAIKADGSVVTWGMAHFGGDSSAVAALLTEGIVQVSAKPPAGA
;
A
#
# COMPACT_ATOMS: atom_id res chain seq x y z
N ALA A 1 15.55 5.30 8.06
CA ALA A 1 15.42 5.25 9.53
C ALA A 1 14.92 3.87 9.90
N PHE A 2 14.97 3.48 11.17
CA PHE A 2 14.52 2.18 11.64
C PHE A 2 13.59 2.33 12.84
N ALA A 3 12.72 1.35 13.01
CA ALA A 3 11.85 1.19 14.17
C ALA A 3 11.85 -0.29 14.58
N ALA A 4 11.95 -0.56 15.87
CA ALA A 4 11.86 -1.90 16.43
C ALA A 4 10.72 -1.96 17.44
N VAL A 5 9.89 -2.99 17.32
CA VAL A 5 8.86 -3.34 18.32
C VAL A 5 9.50 -4.29 19.32
N LYS A 6 9.42 -3.95 20.60
CA LYS A 6 9.89 -4.82 21.69
C LYS A 6 8.83 -5.83 22.07
N THR A 7 9.23 -6.86 22.83
CA THR A 7 8.32 -7.88 23.37
C THR A 7 7.27 -7.31 24.34
N ASP A 8 7.54 -6.15 24.95
CA ASP A 8 6.56 -5.41 25.79
C ASP A 8 5.57 -4.56 24.96
N GLY A 9 5.68 -4.56 23.64
CA GLY A 9 4.84 -3.78 22.74
C GLY A 9 5.23 -2.29 22.62
N SER A 10 6.36 -1.87 23.21
CA SER A 10 6.91 -0.52 23.01
C SER A 10 7.74 -0.42 21.71
N VAL A 11 7.94 0.80 21.20
CA VAL A 11 8.74 1.04 19.98
C VAL A 11 9.97 1.89 20.25
N VAL A 12 11.11 1.49 19.68
CA VAL A 12 12.35 2.28 19.64
C VAL A 12 12.64 2.67 18.20
N THR A 13 13.00 3.94 17.97
CA THR A 13 13.31 4.47 16.63
C THR A 13 14.72 5.05 16.58
N TRP A 14 15.39 4.94 15.41
CA TRP A 14 16.70 5.54 15.18
C TRP A 14 16.95 5.85 13.70
N GLY A 15 17.99 6.64 13.40
CA GLY A 15 18.38 7.06 12.05
C GLY A 15 17.97 8.50 11.73
N ARG A 16 17.80 8.82 10.44
CA ARG A 16 17.50 10.20 9.98
C ARG A 16 16.21 10.73 10.63
N ALA A 17 16.32 11.79 11.43
CA ALA A 17 15.25 12.28 12.29
C ALA A 17 13.97 12.68 11.50
N ASP A 18 14.15 13.38 10.38
CA ASP A 18 13.06 13.83 9.52
C ASP A 18 12.38 12.71 8.71
N ARG A 19 12.88 11.47 8.81
CA ARG A 19 12.31 10.28 8.15
C ARG A 19 11.85 9.22 9.14
N GLY A 20 11.42 9.67 10.32
CA GLY A 20 10.87 8.81 11.36
C GLY A 20 11.92 8.20 12.31
N GLY A 21 13.19 8.63 12.22
CA GLY A 21 14.21 8.29 13.22
C GLY A 21 14.04 9.02 14.55
N ASN A 22 13.20 10.05 14.59
CA ASN A 22 12.75 10.72 15.81
C ASN A 22 11.24 10.53 15.96
N SER A 23 10.81 9.79 16.98
CA SER A 23 9.40 9.57 17.32
C SER A 23 8.95 10.29 18.60
N SER A 24 9.72 11.28 19.09
CA SER A 24 9.42 11.98 20.36
C SER A 24 8.03 12.61 20.41
N ALA A 25 7.53 13.15 19.29
CA ALA A 25 6.19 13.75 19.20
C ALA A 25 5.05 12.74 19.48
N VAL A 26 5.29 11.45 19.24
CA VAL A 26 4.31 10.37 19.47
C VAL A 26 4.77 9.37 20.52
N ALA A 27 5.84 9.66 21.25
CA ALA A 27 6.42 8.73 22.23
C ALA A 27 5.39 8.22 23.27
N PRO A 28 4.46 9.04 23.81
CA PRO A 28 3.43 8.56 24.73
C PRO A 28 2.48 7.52 24.12
N LEU A 29 2.38 7.47 22.79
CA LEU A 29 1.52 6.52 22.07
C LEU A 29 2.25 5.22 21.70
N LEU A 30 3.56 5.16 21.90
CA LEU A 30 4.46 4.06 21.50
C LEU A 30 5.03 3.29 22.70
N THR A 31 4.45 3.46 23.89
CA THR A 31 4.93 2.86 25.14
C THR A 31 4.53 1.40 25.32
N GLU A 32 3.44 0.96 24.68
CA GLU A 32 2.91 -0.41 24.79
C GLU A 32 1.90 -0.70 23.68
N GLY A 33 1.55 -1.98 23.54
CA GLY A 33 0.44 -2.43 22.70
C GLY A 33 0.67 -2.33 21.19
N ILE A 34 1.87 -1.95 20.71
CA ILE A 34 2.22 -2.05 19.30
C ILE A 34 2.46 -3.51 18.93
N VAL A 35 1.81 -3.98 17.86
CA VAL A 35 1.97 -5.36 17.35
C VAL A 35 2.77 -5.41 16.05
N GLN A 36 2.73 -4.35 15.25
CA GLN A 36 3.42 -4.31 13.97
C GLN A 36 3.77 -2.88 13.59
N VAL A 37 4.93 -2.69 12.94
CA VAL A 37 5.37 -1.41 12.39
C VAL A 37 5.66 -1.59 10.90
N PHE A 38 5.18 -0.64 10.11
CA PHE A 38 5.36 -0.54 8.68
C PHE A 38 6.15 0.73 8.40
N GLY A 39 7.26 0.59 7.68
CA GLY A 39 8.11 1.71 7.30
C GLY A 39 8.24 1.83 5.79
N HIS A 40 8.36 3.06 5.31
CA HIS A 40 8.77 3.34 3.94
C HIS A 40 9.67 4.59 3.91
N GLN A 41 10.05 5.07 2.71
CA GLN A 41 11.06 6.12 2.49
C GLN A 41 10.99 7.37 3.39
N GLY A 42 9.86 7.76 3.96
CA GLY A 42 9.73 8.99 4.75
C GLY A 42 9.02 8.91 6.10
N ALA A 43 8.26 7.85 6.37
CA ALA A 43 7.44 7.75 7.57
C ALA A 43 7.16 6.30 7.97
N PHE A 44 6.65 6.14 9.18
CA PHE A 44 6.20 4.89 9.74
C PHE A 44 4.73 4.96 10.14
N ALA A 45 4.09 3.80 10.11
CA ALA A 45 2.79 3.55 10.71
C ALA A 45 2.88 2.30 11.60
N ALA A 46 2.31 2.35 12.79
CA ALA A 46 2.26 1.24 13.73
C ALA A 46 0.81 0.83 13.98
N ILE A 47 0.52 -0.46 13.93
CA ILE A 47 -0.76 -1.03 14.34
C ILE A 47 -0.67 -1.42 15.82
N LYS A 48 -1.67 -1.02 16.59
CA LYS A 48 -1.87 -1.44 17.99
C LYS A 48 -2.72 -2.70 18.07
N ALA A 49 -2.62 -3.43 19.19
CA ALA A 49 -3.41 -4.62 19.47
C ALA A 49 -4.94 -4.39 19.43
N ASN A 50 -5.39 -3.16 19.70
CA ASN A 50 -6.79 -2.76 19.57
C ASN A 50 -7.20 -2.39 18.13
N GLY A 51 -6.30 -2.53 17.15
CA GLY A 51 -6.53 -2.18 15.76
C GLY A 51 -6.46 -0.68 15.44
N SER A 52 -5.99 0.16 16.37
CA SER A 52 -5.72 1.58 16.07
C SER A 52 -4.33 1.78 15.43
N VAL A 53 -4.14 2.92 14.74
CA VAL A 53 -2.87 3.25 14.06
C VAL A 53 -2.23 4.51 14.63
N VAL A 54 -0.91 4.47 14.81
CA VAL A 54 -0.07 5.64 15.14
C VAL A 54 0.91 5.87 14.00
N THR A 55 1.05 7.11 13.54
CA THR A 55 1.97 7.48 12.45
C THR A 55 3.01 8.49 12.93
N TRP A 56 4.20 8.46 12.33
CA TRP A 56 5.25 9.47 12.57
C TRP A 56 6.26 9.53 11.42
N GLY A 57 7.03 10.62 11.37
CA GLY A 57 8.01 10.88 10.32
C GLY A 57 7.63 12.12 9.51
N ARG A 58 7.99 12.15 8.23
CA ARG A 58 7.70 13.30 7.37
C ARG A 58 6.20 13.39 7.10
N ALA A 59 5.60 14.55 7.40
CA ALA A 59 4.17 14.80 7.24
C ALA A 59 3.69 14.52 5.80
N ASP A 60 4.38 15.08 4.78
CA ASP A 60 4.04 14.88 3.35
C ASP A 60 4.17 13.42 2.87
N PHE A 61 4.71 12.53 3.70
CA PHE A 61 4.90 11.10 3.41
C PHE A 61 3.94 10.25 4.27
N GLY A 62 2.88 10.85 4.81
CA GLY A 62 1.91 10.15 5.67
C GLY A 62 2.37 9.95 7.11
N GLY A 63 3.41 10.67 7.54
CA GLY A 63 3.77 10.79 8.97
C GLY A 63 2.79 11.63 9.78
N ASP A 64 1.89 12.36 9.10
CA ASP A 64 0.71 13.00 9.69
C ASP A 64 -0.55 12.33 9.13
N SER A 65 -1.34 11.71 10.02
CA SER A 65 -2.64 11.09 9.71
C SER A 65 -3.81 11.78 10.40
N SER A 66 -3.63 13.03 10.86
CA SER A 66 -4.66 13.79 11.61
C SER A 66 -5.98 13.94 10.84
N ALA A 67 -5.91 14.15 9.52
CA ALA A 67 -7.08 14.27 8.65
C ALA A 67 -7.98 13.02 8.63
N VAL A 68 -7.43 11.85 8.96
CA VAL A 68 -8.16 10.57 8.98
C VAL A 68 -8.13 9.91 10.36
N ALA A 69 -7.74 10.63 11.42
CA ALA A 69 -7.52 10.06 12.75
C ALA A 69 -8.77 9.33 13.29
N ALA A 70 -9.96 9.89 13.06
CA ALA A 70 -11.24 9.29 13.45
C ALA A 70 -11.52 7.94 12.76
N LEU A 71 -10.88 7.66 11.62
CA LEU A 71 -11.03 6.42 10.88
C LEU A 71 -9.98 5.37 11.27
N LEU A 72 -8.95 5.76 12.04
CA LEU A 72 -7.80 4.93 12.42
C LEU A 72 -7.83 4.52 13.91
N THR A 73 -8.98 4.63 14.58
CA THR A 73 -9.13 4.39 16.02
C THR A 73 -9.30 2.91 16.38
N GLU A 74 -9.70 2.06 15.44
CA GLU A 74 -9.90 0.62 15.65
C GLU A 74 -10.06 -0.13 14.33
N GLY A 75 -9.99 -1.46 14.41
CA GLY A 75 -10.36 -2.35 13.32
C GLY A 75 -9.37 -2.40 12.15
N ILE A 76 -8.22 -1.71 12.20
CA ILE A 76 -7.17 -1.86 11.19
C ILE A 76 -6.46 -3.21 11.38
N VAL A 77 -6.35 -3.97 10.29
CA VAL A 77 -5.70 -5.29 10.28
C VAL A 77 -4.42 -5.31 9.44
N HIS A 78 -4.28 -4.38 8.49
CA HIS A 78 -3.11 -4.29 7.64
C HIS A 78 -2.85 -2.85 7.21
N VAL A 79 -1.57 -2.51 7.03
CA VAL A 79 -1.15 -1.22 6.47
C VAL A 79 -0.15 -1.48 5.36
N CYS A 80 -0.39 -0.89 4.20
CA CYS A 80 0.51 -0.89 3.06
C CYS A 80 1.00 0.54 2.83
N GLY A 81 2.32 0.72 2.72
CA GLY A 81 2.93 1.99 2.33
C GLY A 81 3.31 1.98 0.86
N ASN A 82 3.19 3.13 0.20
CA ASN A 82 3.83 3.42 -1.08
C ASN A 82 4.98 4.43 -0.85
N CYS A 83 5.42 5.26 -1.82
CA CYS A 83 6.53 6.20 -1.56
C CYS A 83 6.16 7.44 -0.71
N PRO A 84 4.96 8.06 -0.82
CA PRO A 84 4.58 9.16 0.08
C PRO A 84 3.19 9.03 0.76
N ALA A 85 2.57 7.85 0.72
CA ALA A 85 1.23 7.62 1.22
C ALA A 85 1.09 6.22 1.83
N PHE A 86 0.02 6.04 2.59
CA PHE A 86 -0.37 4.77 3.19
C PHE A 86 -1.82 4.45 2.85
N ALA A 87 -2.12 3.16 2.83
CA ALA A 87 -3.44 2.58 2.78
C ALA A 87 -3.58 1.55 3.90
N ALA A 88 -4.63 1.66 4.71
CA ALA A 88 -4.96 0.71 5.76
C ALA A 88 -6.22 -0.06 5.41
N ILE A 89 -6.18 -1.38 5.60
CA ILE A 89 -7.32 -2.28 5.43
C ILE A 89 -7.94 -2.51 6.80
N LYS A 90 -9.26 -2.31 6.89
CA LYS A 90 -10.08 -2.63 8.06
C LYS A 90 -10.53 -4.09 8.04
N ALA A 91 -10.87 -4.63 9.19
CA ALA A 91 -11.39 -5.99 9.34
C ALA A 91 -12.68 -6.25 8.53
N ASN A 92 -13.45 -5.21 8.23
CA ASN A 92 -14.63 -5.30 7.35
C ASN A 92 -14.30 -5.22 5.84
N GLY A 93 -13.01 -5.14 5.48
CA GLY A 93 -12.54 -5.01 4.10
C GLY A 93 -12.62 -3.59 3.53
N SER A 94 -12.96 -2.57 4.32
CA SER A 94 -12.87 -1.17 3.87
C SER A 94 -11.45 -0.63 3.92
N VAL A 95 -11.14 0.40 3.12
CA VAL A 95 -9.80 1.01 3.04
C VAL A 95 -9.82 2.48 3.48
N VAL A 96 -8.82 2.86 4.28
CA VAL A 96 -8.53 4.25 4.65
C VAL A 96 -7.18 4.65 4.07
N THR A 97 -7.09 5.78 3.40
CA THR A 97 -5.86 6.28 2.78
C THR A 97 -5.44 7.63 3.36
N TRP A 98 -4.14 7.90 3.40
CA TRP A 98 -3.60 9.20 3.81
C TRP A 98 -2.18 9.43 3.27
N GLY A 99 -1.68 10.66 3.40
CA GLY A 99 -0.39 11.09 2.88
C GLY A 99 -0.56 11.98 1.65
N LYS A 100 0.39 11.95 0.70
CA LYS A 100 0.33 12.85 -0.47
C LYS A 100 -0.81 12.46 -1.41
N ALA A 101 -1.83 13.32 -1.48
CA ALA A 101 -3.08 13.10 -2.24
C ALA A 101 -2.86 12.55 -3.66
N GLY A 102 -2.13 13.30 -4.51
CA GLY A 102 -1.89 12.92 -5.91
C GLY A 102 -1.00 11.69 -6.10
N LEU A 103 -0.42 11.13 -5.03
CA LEU A 103 0.38 9.92 -5.04
C LEU A 103 -0.28 8.80 -4.20
N GLY A 104 -1.61 8.77 -4.14
CA GLY A 104 -2.40 7.68 -3.53
C GLY A 104 -2.90 7.95 -2.11
N GLY A 105 -2.57 9.11 -1.53
CA GLY A 105 -3.10 9.53 -0.23
C GLY A 105 -4.56 10.01 -0.27
N ASP A 106 -5.12 10.22 -1.47
CA ASP A 106 -6.53 10.49 -1.69
C ASP A 106 -7.13 9.39 -2.58
N SER A 107 -8.12 8.67 -2.06
CA SER A 107 -8.86 7.63 -2.77
C SER A 107 -10.34 7.99 -2.98
N SER A 108 -10.70 9.27 -2.85
CA SER A 108 -12.10 9.74 -2.95
C SER A 108 -12.77 9.37 -4.27
N ALA A 109 -12.02 9.39 -5.38
CA ALA A 109 -12.52 9.02 -6.71
C ALA A 109 -12.99 7.55 -6.81
N VAL A 110 -12.49 6.67 -5.94
CA VAL A 110 -12.84 5.24 -5.90
C VAL A 110 -13.44 4.81 -4.55
N ALA A 111 -13.85 5.77 -3.70
CA ALA A 111 -14.28 5.48 -2.34
C ALA A 111 -15.43 4.46 -2.27
N ALA A 112 -16.38 4.52 -3.21
CA ALA A 112 -17.50 3.59 -3.30
C ALA A 112 -17.08 2.14 -3.57
N LEU A 113 -15.88 1.91 -4.13
CA LEU A 113 -15.34 0.58 -4.41
C LEU A 113 -14.47 0.05 -3.25
N LEU A 114 -14.18 0.89 -2.27
CA LEU A 114 -13.30 0.63 -1.13
C LEU A 114 -14.04 0.56 0.21
N THR A 115 -15.37 0.41 0.18
CA THR A 115 -16.22 0.33 1.38
C THR A 115 -16.23 -1.05 2.03
N ASP A 116 -15.86 -2.10 1.29
CA ASP A 116 -15.81 -3.48 1.76
C ASP A 116 -14.98 -4.36 0.81
N GLY A 117 -14.79 -5.62 1.23
CA GLY A 117 -14.32 -6.69 0.36
C GLY A 117 -12.85 -6.62 -0.05
N VAL A 118 -12.09 -5.58 0.31
CA VAL A 118 -10.65 -5.54 0.04
C VAL A 118 -9.91 -6.51 0.97
N VAL A 119 -9.09 -7.37 0.38
CA VAL A 119 -8.31 -8.40 1.10
C VAL A 119 -6.82 -8.13 1.07
N GLN A 120 -6.34 -7.38 0.07
CA GLN A 120 -4.93 -7.03 -0.09
C GLN A 120 -4.79 -5.67 -0.75
N VAL A 121 -3.76 -4.92 -0.36
CA VAL A 121 -3.34 -3.69 -1.03
C VAL A 121 -1.85 -3.78 -1.34
N CYS A 122 -1.47 -3.38 -2.54
CA CYS A 122 -0.09 -3.27 -2.99
C CYS A 122 0.16 -1.84 -3.50
N GLY A 123 1.30 -1.26 -3.16
CA GLY A 123 1.72 0.08 -3.62
C GLY A 123 2.94 0.03 -4.53
N ASN A 124 3.09 1.05 -5.37
CA ASN A 124 4.34 1.37 -6.07
C ASN A 124 4.90 2.73 -5.61
N GLN A 125 5.58 3.55 -6.43
CA GLN A 125 6.02 4.88 -5.96
C GLN A 125 4.93 5.96 -5.94
N GLY A 126 3.78 5.76 -6.58
CA GLY A 126 2.78 6.82 -6.69
C GLY A 126 1.32 6.36 -6.78
N ALA A 127 1.07 5.07 -6.75
CA ALA A 127 -0.25 4.49 -6.89
C ALA A 127 -0.39 3.25 -6.00
N PHE A 128 -1.65 2.82 -5.86
CA PHE A 128 -2.02 1.60 -5.17
C PHE A 128 -2.95 0.77 -6.06
N ALA A 129 -2.93 -0.55 -5.81
CA ALA A 129 -3.86 -1.51 -6.35
C ALA A 129 -4.38 -2.38 -5.19
N ALA A 130 -5.70 -2.46 -5.04
CA ALA A 130 -6.39 -3.29 -4.07
C ALA A 130 -7.01 -4.51 -4.76
N ILE A 131 -6.79 -5.70 -4.19
CA ILE A 131 -7.49 -6.93 -4.59
C ILE A 131 -8.70 -7.09 -3.69
N LYS A 132 -9.86 -7.30 -4.30
CA LYS A 132 -11.10 -7.64 -3.60
C LYS A 132 -11.30 -9.15 -3.48
N ALA A 133 -12.13 -9.58 -2.55
CA ALA A 133 -12.45 -10.98 -2.29
C ALA A 133 -13.12 -11.70 -3.48
N ASP A 134 -13.76 -10.94 -4.37
CA ASP A 134 -14.30 -11.44 -5.64
C ASP A 134 -13.23 -11.60 -6.75
N GLY A 135 -11.97 -11.26 -6.45
CA GLY A 135 -10.86 -11.30 -7.40
C GLY A 135 -10.81 -10.11 -8.35
N SER A 136 -11.62 -9.07 -8.15
CA SER A 136 -11.50 -7.81 -8.88
C SER A 136 -10.38 -6.93 -8.31
N VAL A 137 -9.90 -5.97 -9.12
CA VAL A 137 -8.87 -5.00 -8.70
C VAL A 137 -9.38 -3.56 -8.83
N VAL A 138 -9.12 -2.77 -7.79
CA VAL A 138 -9.37 -1.32 -7.75
C VAL A 138 -8.03 -0.60 -7.69
N THR A 139 -7.81 0.40 -8.55
CA THR A 139 -6.58 1.19 -8.60
C THR A 139 -6.85 2.66 -8.28
N TRP A 140 -5.86 3.36 -7.70
CA TRP A 140 -5.90 4.80 -7.47
C TRP A 140 -4.51 5.39 -7.29
N GLY A 141 -4.42 6.72 -7.31
CA GLY A 141 -3.19 7.49 -7.21
C GLY A 141 -2.78 8.07 -8.56
N HIS A 142 -1.48 8.20 -8.81
CA HIS A 142 -0.97 8.85 -10.02
C HIS A 142 -1.24 8.01 -11.26
N SER A 143 -1.96 8.59 -12.23
CA SER A 143 -2.44 7.91 -13.45
C SER A 143 -1.33 7.18 -14.19
N ASP A 144 -0.22 7.89 -14.49
CA ASP A 144 0.81 7.39 -15.40
C ASP A 144 1.59 6.21 -14.82
N VAL A 145 1.56 6.02 -13.49
CA VAL A 145 2.25 4.93 -12.81
C VAL A 145 1.29 3.81 -12.41
N GLY A 146 0.12 3.73 -13.03
CA GLY A 146 -0.84 2.65 -12.82
C GLY A 146 -1.91 2.94 -11.77
N GLY A 147 -2.06 4.21 -11.35
CA GLY A 147 -3.27 4.67 -10.66
C GLY A 147 -4.48 4.74 -11.58
N ASP A 148 -4.27 4.75 -12.89
CA ASP A 148 -5.29 4.51 -13.92
C ASP A 148 -5.04 3.14 -14.56
N SER A 149 -6.01 2.23 -14.44
CA SER A 149 -6.01 0.91 -15.06
C SER A 149 -7.12 0.74 -16.10
N SER A 150 -7.69 1.83 -16.61
CA SER A 150 -8.81 1.83 -17.57
C SER A 150 -8.51 1.01 -18.83
N ALA A 151 -7.27 1.08 -19.33
CA ALA A 151 -6.83 0.33 -20.51
C ALA A 151 -6.90 -1.20 -20.35
N VAL A 152 -6.88 -1.70 -19.11
CA VAL A 152 -6.94 -3.15 -18.79
C VAL A 152 -8.13 -3.50 -17.89
N ALA A 153 -9.10 -2.59 -17.71
CA ALA A 153 -10.19 -2.75 -16.74
C ALA A 153 -10.97 -4.06 -16.94
N ALA A 154 -11.23 -4.45 -18.20
CA ALA A 154 -11.93 -5.69 -18.53
C ALA A 154 -11.19 -6.97 -18.11
N LEU A 155 -9.87 -6.89 -17.88
CA LEU A 155 -9.04 -8.01 -17.43
C LEU A 155 -8.91 -8.08 -15.90
N LEU A 156 -9.36 -7.03 -15.21
CA LEU A 156 -9.23 -6.84 -13.76
C LEU A 156 -10.57 -7.00 -13.00
N THR A 157 -11.61 -7.50 -13.67
CA THR A 157 -12.96 -7.63 -13.08
C THR A 157 -13.11 -8.85 -12.17
N GLU A 158 -12.28 -9.88 -12.34
CA GLU A 158 -12.36 -11.12 -11.56
C GLU A 158 -11.08 -11.96 -11.71
N GLY A 159 -10.94 -12.93 -10.80
CA GLY A 159 -9.93 -13.98 -10.89
C GLY A 159 -8.50 -13.53 -10.58
N ILE A 160 -8.27 -12.30 -10.12
CA ILE A 160 -6.94 -11.85 -9.70
C ILE A 160 -6.61 -12.42 -8.32
N VAL A 161 -5.45 -13.08 -8.22
CA VAL A 161 -5.00 -13.73 -6.97
C VAL A 161 -3.78 -13.05 -6.35
N GLN A 162 -3.03 -12.30 -7.15
CA GLN A 162 -1.85 -11.57 -6.69
C GLN A 162 -1.65 -10.31 -7.50
N VAL A 163 -1.23 -9.22 -6.85
CA VAL A 163 -0.74 -8.00 -7.50
C VAL A 163 0.63 -7.65 -6.93
N CYS A 164 1.56 -7.27 -7.81
CA CYS A 164 2.89 -6.81 -7.46
C CYS A 164 3.17 -5.48 -8.16
N GLY A 165 3.55 -4.46 -7.41
CA GLY A 165 4.03 -3.18 -7.92
C GLY A 165 5.56 -3.12 -7.96
N ASN A 166 6.10 -2.47 -8.98
CA ASN A 166 7.51 -2.06 -9.00
C ASN A 166 7.63 -0.56 -8.70
N ASN A 167 8.55 0.19 -9.33
CA ASN A 167 8.59 1.63 -9.12
C ASN A 167 7.38 2.36 -9.74
N ASN A 168 6.97 1.99 -10.96
CA ASN A 168 6.03 2.80 -11.77
C ASN A 168 5.03 1.96 -12.58
N ALA A 169 4.96 0.65 -12.35
CA ALA A 169 4.05 -0.26 -13.01
C ALA A 169 3.58 -1.36 -12.06
N PHE A 170 2.53 -2.07 -12.46
CA PHE A 170 1.99 -3.23 -11.77
C PHE A 170 1.90 -4.43 -12.69
N ALA A 171 1.96 -5.61 -12.09
CA ALA A 171 1.64 -6.88 -12.70
C ALA A 171 0.71 -7.67 -11.76
N ALA A 172 -0.34 -8.26 -12.33
CA ALA A 172 -1.30 -9.09 -11.62
C ALA A 172 -1.31 -10.50 -12.19
N ILE A 173 -1.40 -11.50 -11.31
CA ILE A 173 -1.57 -12.91 -11.68
C ILE A 173 -3.04 -13.26 -11.52
N LYS A 174 -3.61 -13.89 -12.54
CA LYS A 174 -4.96 -14.46 -12.52
C LYS A 174 -4.92 -15.92 -12.04
N ALA A 175 -6.05 -16.43 -11.56
CA ALA A 175 -6.19 -17.80 -11.07
C ALA A 175 -5.93 -18.87 -12.15
N ASP A 176 -6.08 -18.51 -13.43
CA ASP A 176 -5.71 -19.34 -14.58
C ASP A 176 -4.19 -19.34 -14.88
N GLY A 177 -3.40 -18.60 -14.11
CA GLY A 177 -1.95 -18.47 -14.28
C GLY A 177 -1.53 -17.49 -15.38
N SER A 178 -2.45 -16.71 -15.94
CA SER A 178 -2.12 -15.61 -16.86
C SER A 178 -1.72 -14.33 -16.12
N VAL A 179 -1.04 -13.41 -16.81
CA VAL A 179 -0.58 -12.13 -16.23
C VAL A 179 -1.15 -10.93 -16.97
N VAL A 180 -1.61 -9.93 -16.20
CA VAL A 180 -2.02 -8.62 -16.68
C VAL A 180 -1.02 -7.57 -16.19
N THR A 181 -0.56 -6.68 -17.06
CA THR A 181 0.36 -5.57 -16.71
C THR A 181 -0.26 -4.22 -17.03
N TRP A 182 0.07 -3.19 -16.24
CA TRP A 182 -0.34 -1.81 -16.50
C TRP A 182 0.60 -0.79 -15.80
N GLY A 183 0.45 0.49 -16.15
CA GLY A 183 1.31 1.59 -15.68
C GLY A 183 2.35 1.98 -16.75
N MET A 184 3.50 2.52 -16.34
CA MET A 184 4.50 3.01 -17.28
C MET A 184 5.10 1.87 -18.12
N ALA A 185 4.98 1.96 -19.45
CA ALA A 185 5.44 0.94 -20.39
C ALA A 185 6.91 0.54 -20.18
N HIS A 186 7.82 1.51 -20.03
CA HIS A 186 9.26 1.29 -19.85
C HIS A 186 9.64 0.72 -18.47
N PHE A 187 8.69 0.66 -17.52
CA PHE A 187 8.84 -0.04 -16.25
C PHE A 187 8.14 -1.42 -16.27
N GLY A 188 7.72 -1.92 -17.42
CA GLY A 188 7.03 -3.22 -17.55
C GLY A 188 5.51 -3.14 -17.46
N GLY A 189 4.93 -1.94 -17.55
CA GLY A 189 3.48 -1.76 -17.75
C GLY A 189 3.00 -2.18 -19.14
N ASP A 190 3.93 -2.44 -20.06
CA ASP A 190 3.68 -3.07 -21.36
C ASP A 190 4.49 -4.37 -21.43
N SER A 191 3.79 -5.52 -21.39
CA SER A 191 4.37 -6.85 -21.53
C SER A 191 4.12 -7.49 -22.91
N SER A 192 3.74 -6.70 -23.92
CA SER A 192 3.40 -7.21 -25.27
C SER A 192 4.51 -8.05 -25.90
N ALA A 193 5.77 -7.69 -25.68
CA ALA A 193 6.94 -8.41 -26.19
C ALA A 193 7.05 -9.86 -25.68
N VAL A 194 6.41 -10.17 -24.54
CA VAL A 194 6.42 -11.51 -23.93
C VAL A 194 5.00 -12.04 -23.67
N ALA A 195 3.97 -11.43 -24.26
CA ALA A 195 2.57 -11.75 -23.96
C ALA A 195 2.23 -13.24 -24.18
N ALA A 196 2.81 -13.86 -25.21
CA ALA A 196 2.62 -15.29 -25.51
C ALA A 196 3.21 -16.23 -24.44
N LEU A 197 4.11 -15.74 -23.58
CA LEU A 197 4.70 -16.49 -22.47
C LEU A 197 3.99 -16.24 -21.14
N LEU A 198 2.99 -15.36 -21.12
CA LEU A 198 2.28 -14.91 -19.92
C LEU A 198 0.81 -15.34 -19.90
N THR A 199 0.45 -16.35 -20.71
CA THR A 199 -0.93 -16.80 -20.89
C THR A 199 -1.38 -17.86 -19.89
N GLU A 200 -0.45 -18.60 -19.27
CA GLU A 200 -0.76 -19.66 -18.30
C GLU A 200 0.49 -20.07 -17.50
N GLY A 201 0.29 -20.81 -16.42
CA GLY A 201 1.38 -21.45 -15.66
C GLY A 201 2.23 -20.51 -14.81
N ILE A 202 1.93 -19.21 -14.75
CA ILE A 202 2.62 -18.26 -13.88
C ILE A 202 2.08 -18.40 -12.46
N VAL A 203 2.97 -18.75 -11.53
CA VAL A 203 2.63 -18.94 -10.11
C VAL A 203 3.12 -17.80 -9.22
N GLN A 204 4.04 -16.97 -9.73
CA GLN A 204 4.62 -15.87 -8.97
C GLN A 204 5.13 -14.76 -9.91
N VAL A 205 4.93 -13.52 -9.47
CA VAL A 205 5.55 -12.31 -10.01
C VAL A 205 6.16 -11.54 -8.86
N SER A 206 7.37 -11.02 -9.07
CA SER A 206 8.09 -10.23 -8.07
C SER A 206 8.81 -9.07 -8.76
N ALA A 207 8.76 -7.90 -8.13
CA ALA A 207 9.48 -6.71 -8.56
C ALA A 207 10.79 -6.56 -7.78
N LYS A 208 11.80 -5.98 -8.45
CA LYS A 208 13.01 -5.54 -7.75
C LYS A 208 12.64 -4.35 -6.84
N PRO A 209 13.12 -4.32 -5.57
CA PRO A 209 12.90 -3.17 -4.70
C PRO A 209 13.49 -1.88 -5.30
N PRO A 210 12.92 -0.71 -5.00
CA PRO A 210 13.44 0.57 -5.46
C PRO A 210 14.91 0.74 -5.09
N ALA A 211 15.74 1.24 -6.02
CA ALA A 211 17.13 1.55 -5.72
C ALA A 211 17.19 2.69 -4.67
N GLY A 212 17.81 2.42 -3.51
CA GLY A 212 18.06 3.43 -2.47
C GLY A 212 17.09 3.44 -1.27
N ALA A 213 16.48 2.30 -0.94
CA ALA A 213 15.83 2.09 0.36
C ALA A 213 16.84 2.12 1.53
#